data_AF-A0A7V4QDT7-F1
#
_entry.id   AF-A0A7V4QDT7-F1
#
_cell.length_a   1.000
_cell.length_b   1.000
_cell.length_c   1.000
_cell.angle_alpha   90.00
_cell.angle_beta   90.00
_cell.angle_gamma   90.00
#
_symmetry.space_group_name_H-M   'P 1'
#
loop_
_entity.id
_entity.type
_entity.pdbx_description
1 polymer ?
#
loop_
_entity_poly.entity_id
_entity_poly.type
_entity_poly.pdbx_seq_one_letter_code
_entity_poly.pdbx_strand_id
1 'polypeptide(L)'
;ELTDKNAAFAKISQDGLKSVNSGLDKVVGGVSNLENMVTRVVGDIDSISSVIALINDISDQTNLLALNAAIEAARAGEHGRGFAVVADEVRKLAERTGKATKEVEISISTLKQSFSDIQSSASDMIETSNESVVAIDAFSSGLNDMIGLSGIIKNDAVDVLNSTFIGLAKLDHLLFKVRAYRAVFEHKTDDFIDHHECRLGKWYESGMGKKNFSHLGSYRALETPHKDVHDNIIKAVEILKKDKIEVNSKEFLDLMQKAEKASNEVVVILDRLSMEDRNSRK
;
A
#
# COMPACT_ATOMS: atom_id res chain seq x y z
N GLU A 1 1.36 2.00 -18.05
CA GLU A 1 2.03 3.16 -17.42
C GLU A 1 1.41 3.54 -16.08
N LEU A 2 0.17 4.05 -16.03
CA LEU A 2 -0.49 4.40 -14.74
C LEU A 2 -0.61 3.19 -13.79
N THR A 3 -1.00 2.03 -14.30
CA THR A 3 -1.08 0.78 -13.52
C THR A 3 0.28 0.31 -13.01
N ASP A 4 1.33 0.45 -13.82
CA ASP A 4 2.70 0.09 -13.43
C ASP A 4 3.27 1.08 -12.39
N LYS A 5 2.95 2.38 -12.51
CA LYS A 5 3.27 3.40 -11.49
C LYS A 5 2.56 3.12 -10.17
N ASN A 6 1.29 2.74 -10.22
CA ASN A 6 0.52 2.37 -9.02
C ASN A 6 1.11 1.14 -8.32
N ALA A 7 1.50 0.10 -9.09
CA ALA A 7 2.14 -1.09 -8.52
C ALA A 7 3.50 -0.77 -7.89
N ALA A 8 4.31 0.07 -8.54
CA ALA A 8 5.59 0.52 -8.00
C ALA A 8 5.42 1.35 -6.71
N PHE A 9 4.46 2.27 -6.69
CA PHE A 9 4.11 3.05 -5.49
C PHE A 9 3.70 2.13 -4.34
N ALA A 10 2.79 1.19 -4.58
CA ALA A 10 2.34 0.26 -3.55
C ALA A 10 3.48 -0.59 -2.97
N LYS A 11 4.44 -1.02 -3.80
CA LYS A 11 5.64 -1.73 -3.34
C LYS A 11 6.53 -0.86 -2.44
N ILE A 12 6.79 0.39 -2.84
CA ILE A 12 7.56 1.35 -2.04
C ILE A 12 6.86 1.59 -0.70
N SER A 13 5.53 1.76 -0.71
CA SER A 13 4.74 1.92 0.50
C SER A 13 4.84 0.69 1.41
N GLN A 14 4.79 -0.53 0.88
CA GLN A 14 4.97 -1.76 1.67
C GLN A 14 6.34 -1.83 2.35
N ASP A 15 7.41 -1.47 1.64
CA ASP A 15 8.75 -1.43 2.24
C ASP A 15 8.85 -0.35 3.32
N GLY A 16 8.19 0.80 3.11
CA GLY A 16 8.01 1.84 4.12
C GLY A 16 7.31 1.33 5.37
N LEU A 17 6.19 0.60 5.22
CA LEU A 17 5.45 0.02 6.36
C LEU A 17 6.27 -0.98 7.15
N LYS A 18 7.07 -1.83 6.49
CA LYS A 18 7.98 -2.76 7.20
C LYS A 18 8.98 -2.00 8.08
N SER A 19 9.50 -0.88 7.58
CA SER A 19 10.38 -0.01 8.36
C SER A 19 9.66 0.59 9.57
N VAL A 20 8.44 1.07 9.38
CA VAL A 20 7.62 1.60 10.50
C VAL A 20 7.34 0.51 11.53
N ASN A 21 6.97 -0.71 11.11
CA ASN A 21 6.70 -1.82 12.01
C ASN A 21 7.93 -2.20 12.84
N SER A 22 9.12 -2.26 12.21
CA SER A 22 10.36 -2.45 12.95
C SER A 22 10.68 -1.31 13.92
N GLY A 23 10.28 -0.07 13.58
CA GLY A 23 10.34 1.07 14.49
C GLY A 23 9.45 0.88 15.72
N LEU A 24 8.22 0.41 15.52
CA LEU A 24 7.28 0.11 16.62
C LEU A 24 7.78 -1.03 17.52
N ASP A 25 8.34 -2.10 16.94
CA ASP A 25 8.95 -3.18 17.73
C ASP A 25 10.06 -2.65 18.66
N LYS A 26 10.87 -1.70 18.17
CA LYS A 26 11.90 -1.04 18.98
C LYS A 26 11.30 -0.15 20.06
N VAL A 27 10.21 0.56 19.76
CA VAL A 27 9.50 1.37 20.76
C VAL A 27 8.98 0.46 21.87
N VAL A 28 8.24 -0.60 21.55
CA VAL A 28 7.71 -1.58 22.52
C VAL A 28 8.83 -2.18 23.37
N GLY A 29 9.92 -2.60 22.74
CA GLY A 29 11.10 -3.10 23.47
C GLY A 29 11.74 -2.03 24.37
N GLY A 30 11.80 -0.78 23.90
CA GLY A 30 12.26 0.37 24.68
C GLY A 30 11.39 0.65 25.91
N VAL A 31 10.06 0.57 25.77
CA VAL A 31 9.12 0.75 26.88
C VAL A 31 9.29 -0.36 27.91
N SER A 32 9.42 -1.61 27.48
CA SER A 32 9.64 -2.72 28.41
C SER A 32 10.93 -2.55 29.22
N ASN A 33 12.00 -2.05 28.59
CA ASN A 33 13.24 -1.72 29.32
C ASN A 33 13.03 -0.55 30.30
N LEU A 34 12.26 0.47 29.91
CA LEU A 34 11.92 1.60 30.77
C LEU A 34 11.15 1.13 32.01
N GLU A 35 10.14 0.27 31.86
CA GLU A 35 9.36 -0.28 32.98
C GLU A 35 10.24 -1.03 33.99
N ASN A 36 11.20 -1.82 33.51
CA ASN A 36 12.17 -2.51 34.36
C ASN A 36 13.06 -1.51 35.12
N MET A 37 13.52 -0.45 34.46
CA MET A 37 14.31 0.61 35.09
C MET A 37 13.51 1.37 36.15
N VAL A 38 12.26 1.74 35.85
CA VAL A 38 11.36 2.41 36.79
C VAL A 38 11.15 1.54 38.03
N THR A 39 10.85 0.26 37.85
CA THR A 39 10.67 -0.70 38.95
C THR A 39 11.90 -0.74 39.87
N ARG A 40 13.11 -0.77 39.28
CA ARG A 40 14.35 -0.78 40.07
C ARG A 40 14.52 0.52 40.86
N VAL A 41 14.33 1.67 40.22
CA VAL A 41 14.50 2.97 40.89
C VAL A 41 13.46 3.18 42.00
N VAL A 42 12.22 2.73 41.81
CA VAL A 42 11.20 2.75 42.88
C VAL A 42 11.65 1.91 44.08
N GLY A 43 12.22 0.73 43.86
CA GLY A 43 12.81 -0.08 44.94
C GLY A 43 13.99 0.59 45.65
N ASP A 44 14.85 1.30 44.90
CA ASP A 44 15.95 2.10 45.48
C ASP A 44 15.38 3.24 46.33
N ILE A 45 14.33 3.91 45.87
CA ILE A 45 13.66 4.98 46.61
C ILE A 45 13.05 4.45 47.92
N ASP A 46 12.41 3.28 47.91
CA ASP A 46 11.87 2.66 49.13
C ASP A 46 12.96 2.33 50.16
N SER A 47 14.12 1.90 49.68
CA SER A 47 15.29 1.66 50.52
C SER A 47 15.79 2.96 51.16
N ILE A 48 15.86 4.05 50.38
CA ILE A 48 16.25 5.38 50.88
C ILE A 48 15.21 5.90 51.89
N SER A 49 13.90 5.76 51.61
CA SER A 49 12.84 6.11 52.57
C SER A 49 13.03 5.44 53.92
N SER A 50 13.40 4.15 53.92
CA SER A 50 13.65 3.40 55.15
C SER A 50 14.85 3.93 55.94
N VAL A 51 15.92 4.33 55.25
CA VAL A 51 17.10 4.96 55.88
C VAL A 51 16.75 6.34 56.45
N ILE A 52 15.98 7.15 55.72
CA ILE A 52 15.56 8.47 56.19
C ILE A 52 14.66 8.39 57.42
N ALA A 53 13.74 7.42 57.45
CA ALA A 53 12.92 7.15 58.63
C ALA A 53 13.79 6.81 59.86
N LEU A 54 14.79 5.94 59.69
CA LEU A 54 15.74 5.61 60.75
C LEU A 54 16.54 6.83 61.23
N ILE A 55 17.01 7.69 60.32
CA ILE A 55 17.74 8.91 60.70
C ILE A 55 16.81 9.85 61.48
N ASN A 56 15.55 9.95 61.08
CA ASN A 56 14.55 10.76 61.78
C ASN A 56 14.32 10.24 63.21
N ASP A 57 14.16 8.91 63.37
CA ASP A 57 14.04 8.27 64.68
C ASP A 57 15.27 8.51 65.57
N ILE A 58 16.49 8.38 65.01
CA ILE A 58 17.74 8.68 65.71
C ILE A 58 17.80 10.15 66.14
N SER A 59 17.36 11.05 65.26
CA SER A 59 17.30 12.49 65.53
C SER A 59 16.36 12.80 66.68
N ASP A 60 15.15 12.22 66.70
CA ASP A 60 14.18 12.40 67.76
C ASP A 60 14.67 11.82 69.10
N GLN A 61 15.31 10.64 69.08
CA GLN A 61 15.96 10.07 70.26
C GLN A 61 17.09 10.94 70.78
N THR A 62 17.94 11.47 69.90
CA THR A 62 19.05 12.36 70.26
C THR A 62 18.52 13.66 70.86
N ASN A 63 17.43 14.20 70.32
CA ASN A 63 16.75 15.38 70.85
C ASN A 63 16.22 15.13 72.28
N LEU A 64 15.58 13.98 72.52
CA LEU A 64 15.10 13.59 73.85
C LEU A 64 16.25 13.37 74.85
N LEU A 65 17.34 12.74 74.42
CA LEU A 65 18.54 12.54 75.25
C LEU A 65 19.19 13.87 75.63
N ALA A 66 19.31 14.79 74.66
CA ALA A 66 19.84 16.13 74.88
C ALA A 66 18.97 16.94 75.86
N LEU A 67 17.64 16.82 75.75
CA LEU A 67 16.70 17.45 76.68
C LEU A 67 16.89 16.92 78.11
N ASN A 68 16.99 15.60 78.29
CA ASN A 68 17.23 15.01 79.60
C ASN A 68 18.58 15.45 80.19
N ALA A 69 19.63 15.54 79.36
CA ALA A 69 20.94 16.03 79.78
C ALA A 69 20.89 17.52 80.19
N ALA A 70 20.15 18.35 79.47
CA ALA A 70 19.97 19.76 79.82
C ALA A 70 19.24 19.93 81.16
N ILE A 71 18.22 19.10 81.45
CA ILE A 71 17.51 19.08 82.73
C ILE A 71 18.46 18.70 83.87
N GLU A 72 19.27 17.65 83.70
CA GLU A 72 20.19 17.20 84.75
C GLU A 72 21.34 18.20 84.97
N ALA A 73 21.83 18.84 83.89
CA ALA A 73 22.81 19.91 83.98
C ALA A 73 22.26 21.13 84.77
N ALA A 74 20.99 21.49 84.57
CA ALA A 74 20.33 22.53 85.37
C ALA A 74 20.20 22.12 86.85
N ARG A 75 19.94 20.84 87.12
CA ARG A 75 19.82 20.29 88.47
C ARG A 75 21.15 20.31 89.24
N ALA A 76 22.28 20.16 88.55
CA ALA A 76 23.62 20.23 89.12
C ALA A 76 24.10 21.67 89.43
N GLY A 77 23.31 22.70 89.09
CA GLY A 77 23.63 24.10 89.40
C GLY A 77 24.91 24.60 88.71
N GLU A 78 25.78 25.30 89.46
CA GLU A 78 27.02 25.86 88.92
C GLU A 78 27.97 24.79 88.33
N HIS A 79 27.97 23.57 88.89
CA HIS A 79 28.81 22.47 88.39
C HIS A 79 28.35 21.91 87.04
N GLY A 80 27.08 22.13 86.66
CA GLY A 80 26.49 21.64 85.41
C GLY A 80 26.57 22.61 84.23
N ARG A 81 27.06 23.84 84.42
CA ARG A 81 27.04 24.90 83.38
C ARG A 81 27.68 24.50 82.05
N GLY A 82 28.84 23.83 82.09
CA GLY A 82 29.51 23.35 80.88
C GLY A 82 28.71 22.26 80.14
N PHE A 83 28.10 21.35 80.89
CA PHE A 83 27.24 20.30 80.33
C PHE A 83 25.94 20.86 79.74
N ALA A 84 25.37 21.90 80.33
CA ALA A 84 24.17 22.55 79.82
C ALA A 84 24.38 23.12 78.40
N VAL A 85 25.54 23.76 78.15
CA VAL A 85 25.87 24.30 76.82
C VAL A 85 26.00 23.18 75.77
N VAL A 86 26.66 22.08 76.14
CA VAL A 86 26.80 20.92 75.23
C VAL A 86 25.45 20.29 74.94
N ALA A 87 24.61 20.10 75.95
CA ALA A 87 23.27 19.54 75.78
C ALA A 87 22.41 20.39 74.85
N ASP A 88 22.44 21.72 74.99
CA ASP A 88 21.71 22.62 74.09
C ASP A 88 22.22 22.58 72.65
N GLU A 89 23.54 22.43 72.43
CA GLU A 89 24.10 22.31 71.08
C GLU A 89 23.72 20.98 70.42
N VAL A 90 23.75 19.87 71.17
CA VAL A 90 23.27 18.56 70.69
C VAL A 90 21.78 18.62 70.35
N ARG A 91 20.97 19.29 71.17
CA ARG A 91 19.53 19.49 70.93
C ARG A 91 19.29 20.24 69.63
N LYS A 92 19.99 21.35 69.40
CA LYS A 92 19.91 22.12 68.14
C LYS A 92 20.36 21.30 66.94
N LEU A 93 21.41 20.48 67.08
CA LEU A 93 21.88 19.62 66.01
C LEU A 93 20.81 18.57 65.63
N ALA A 94 20.18 17.95 66.63
CA ALA A 94 19.08 17.03 66.42
C ALA A 94 17.87 17.71 65.75
N GLU A 95 17.44 18.89 66.22
CA GLU A 95 16.37 19.65 65.56
C GLU A 95 16.70 19.99 64.10
N ARG A 96 17.96 20.33 63.79
CA ARG A 96 18.42 20.59 62.42
C ARG A 96 18.42 19.32 61.56
N THR A 97 18.85 18.19 62.12
CA THR A 97 18.81 16.89 61.43
C THR A 97 17.37 16.50 61.10
N GLY A 98 16.43 16.62 62.05
CA GLY A 98 15.01 16.31 61.83
C GLY A 98 14.32 17.21 60.79
N LYS A 99 14.77 18.46 60.65
CA LYS A 99 14.32 19.33 59.55
C LYS A 99 14.87 18.87 58.20
N ALA A 100 16.15 18.53 58.14
CA ALA A 100 16.79 18.05 56.91
C ALA A 100 16.20 16.72 56.43
N THR A 101 15.89 15.78 57.34
CA THR A 101 15.24 14.51 56.98
C THR A 101 13.86 14.75 56.37
N LYS A 102 13.05 15.66 56.92
CA LYS A 102 11.75 16.05 56.34
C LYS A 102 11.85 16.62 54.94
N GLU A 103 12.86 17.47 54.67
CA GLU A 103 13.09 17.99 53.32
C GLU A 103 13.43 16.86 52.32
N VAL A 104 14.19 15.86 52.76
CA VAL A 104 14.49 14.67 51.96
C VAL A 104 13.25 13.80 51.76
N GLU A 105 12.39 13.62 52.76
CA GLU A 105 11.11 12.89 52.62
C GLU A 105 10.21 13.52 51.54
N ILE A 106 10.08 14.86 51.54
CA ILE A 106 9.33 15.58 50.51
C ILE A 106 9.92 15.34 49.11
N SER A 107 11.26 15.38 49.01
CA SER A 107 11.98 15.11 47.76
C SER A 107 11.73 13.69 47.26
N ILE A 108 11.76 12.69 48.16
CA ILE A 108 11.45 11.29 47.84
C ILE A 108 10.00 11.15 47.36
N SER A 109 9.03 11.76 48.05
CA SER A 109 7.63 11.73 47.63
C SER A 109 7.45 12.30 46.23
N THR A 110 8.17 13.37 45.90
CA THR A 110 8.16 13.99 44.58
C THR A 110 8.74 13.05 43.52
N LEU A 111 9.87 12.39 43.82
CA LEU A 111 10.46 11.39 42.93
C LEU A 111 9.50 10.22 42.68
N LYS A 112 8.83 9.70 43.72
CA LYS A 112 7.83 8.63 43.55
C LYS A 112 6.71 9.04 42.60
N GLN A 113 6.18 10.26 42.75
CA GLN A 113 5.15 10.77 41.84
C GLN A 113 5.66 10.84 40.40
N SER A 114 6.85 11.40 40.18
CA SER A 114 7.45 11.46 38.84
C SER A 114 7.61 10.08 38.19
N PHE A 115 7.99 9.06 38.95
CA PHE A 115 8.10 7.69 38.43
C PHE A 115 6.73 7.05 38.14
N SER A 116 5.70 7.38 38.93
CA SER A 116 4.32 6.98 38.63
C SER A 116 3.84 7.60 37.31
N ASP A 117 4.14 8.87 37.07
CA ASP A 117 3.76 9.57 35.83
C ASP A 117 4.49 8.98 34.60
N ILE A 118 5.77 8.62 34.77
CA ILE A 118 6.54 7.90 33.75
C ILE A 118 5.91 6.54 33.43
N GLN A 119 5.45 5.80 34.45
CA GLN A 119 4.80 4.51 34.25
C GLN A 119 3.46 4.64 33.51
N SER A 120 2.66 5.66 33.82
CA SER A 120 1.43 5.96 33.06
C SER A 120 1.76 6.27 31.59
N SER A 121 2.75 7.14 31.36
CA SER A 121 3.17 7.52 30.00
C SER A 121 3.71 6.32 29.21
N ALA A 122 4.38 5.39 29.88
CA ALA A 122 4.84 4.14 29.29
C ALA A 122 3.66 3.26 28.83
N SER A 123 2.61 3.14 29.65
CA SER A 123 1.39 2.41 29.30
C SER A 123 0.70 3.00 28.07
N ASP A 124 0.51 4.33 28.05
CA ASP A 124 -0.12 5.04 26.93
C ASP A 124 0.67 4.85 25.61
N MET A 125 2.00 4.79 25.71
CA MET A 125 2.88 4.55 24.56
C MET A 125 2.74 3.12 24.00
N ILE A 126 2.51 2.11 24.85
CA ILE A 126 2.22 0.74 24.41
C ILE A 126 0.87 0.69 23.71
N GLU A 127 -0.16 1.32 24.28
CA GLU A 127 -1.50 1.39 23.67
C GLU A 127 -1.44 2.04 22.28
N THR A 128 -0.82 3.22 22.18
CA THR A 128 -0.63 3.94 20.91
C THR A 128 0.18 3.11 19.91
N SER A 129 1.18 2.36 20.37
CA SER A 129 1.98 1.49 19.51
C SER A 129 1.15 0.33 18.94
N ASN A 130 0.29 -0.28 19.77
CA ASN A 130 -0.61 -1.35 19.32
C ASN A 130 -1.64 -0.84 18.30
N GLU A 131 -2.24 0.34 18.54
CA GLU A 131 -3.13 0.97 17.57
C GLU A 131 -2.42 1.24 16.24
N SER A 132 -1.16 1.68 16.30
CA SER A 132 -0.33 1.91 15.11
C SER A 132 -0.06 0.62 14.33
N VAL A 133 0.18 -0.50 15.00
CA VAL A 133 0.34 -1.82 14.35
C VAL A 133 -0.95 -2.20 13.60
N VAL A 134 -2.12 -2.07 14.24
CA VAL A 134 -3.41 -2.37 13.60
C VAL A 134 -3.64 -1.50 12.37
N ALA A 135 -3.32 -0.20 12.45
CA ALA A 135 -3.44 0.72 11.32
C ALA A 135 -2.49 0.36 10.16
N ILE A 136 -1.26 -0.06 10.48
CA ILE A 136 -0.27 -0.51 9.48
C ILE A 136 -0.76 -1.77 8.77
N ASP A 137 -1.32 -2.74 9.48
CA ASP A 137 -1.83 -3.97 8.90
C ASP A 137 -3.01 -3.69 7.94
N ALA A 138 -3.95 -2.84 8.38
CA ALA A 138 -5.07 -2.41 7.53
C ALA A 138 -4.57 -1.70 6.25
N PHE A 139 -3.58 -0.81 6.39
CA PHE A 139 -2.99 -0.11 5.26
C PHE A 139 -2.23 -1.05 4.32
N SER A 140 -1.49 -2.02 4.87
CA SER A 140 -0.80 -3.07 4.10
C SER A 140 -1.76 -3.92 3.29
N SER A 141 -2.91 -4.30 3.88
CA SER A 141 -3.99 -4.99 3.17
C SER A 141 -4.54 -4.15 2.01
N GLY A 142 -4.82 -2.87 2.26
CA GLY A 142 -5.30 -1.96 1.22
C GLY A 142 -4.32 -1.79 0.04
N LEU A 143 -3.01 -1.81 0.30
CA LEU A 143 -2.00 -1.80 -0.76
C LEU A 143 -2.00 -3.09 -1.59
N ASN A 144 -2.18 -4.24 -0.96
CA ASN A 144 -2.29 -5.52 -1.68
C ASN A 144 -3.53 -5.53 -2.59
N ASP A 145 -4.66 -5.05 -2.09
CA ASP A 145 -5.88 -4.90 -2.90
C ASP A 145 -5.66 -3.95 -4.07
N MET A 146 -4.97 -2.83 -3.85
CA MET A 146 -4.63 -1.87 -4.90
C MET A 146 -3.75 -2.50 -5.99
N ILE A 147 -2.76 -3.33 -5.63
CA ILE A 147 -1.94 -4.07 -6.58
C ILE A 147 -2.81 -5.04 -7.40
N GLY A 148 -3.70 -5.77 -6.74
CA GLY A 148 -4.64 -6.68 -7.39
C GLY A 148 -5.55 -5.96 -8.39
N LEU A 149 -6.20 -4.89 -7.96
CA LEU A 149 -7.05 -4.05 -8.80
C LEU A 149 -6.30 -3.43 -9.98
N SER A 150 -5.05 -2.98 -9.77
CA SER A 150 -4.20 -2.47 -10.86
C SER A 150 -3.93 -3.54 -11.93
N GLY A 151 -3.74 -4.80 -11.51
CA GLY A 151 -3.61 -5.94 -12.41
C GLY A 151 -4.89 -6.22 -13.20
N ILE A 152 -6.05 -6.18 -12.54
CA ILE A 152 -7.35 -6.35 -13.20
C ILE A 152 -7.59 -5.23 -14.22
N ILE A 153 -7.41 -3.96 -13.83
CA ILE A 153 -7.57 -2.79 -14.72
C ILE A 153 -6.66 -2.89 -15.94
N LYS A 154 -5.41 -3.37 -15.76
CA LYS A 154 -4.48 -3.58 -16.87
C LYS A 154 -5.03 -4.60 -17.87
N ASN A 155 -5.58 -5.70 -17.40
CA ASN A 155 -6.15 -6.74 -18.25
C ASN A 155 -7.45 -6.27 -18.94
N ASP A 156 -8.34 -5.61 -18.19
CA ASP A 156 -9.58 -5.05 -18.73
C ASP A 156 -9.32 -3.98 -19.80
N ALA A 157 -8.31 -3.12 -19.60
CA ALA A 157 -7.92 -2.14 -20.60
C ALA A 157 -7.44 -2.79 -21.90
N VAL A 158 -6.68 -3.89 -21.81
CA VAL A 158 -6.27 -4.67 -22.98
C VAL A 158 -7.47 -5.31 -23.66
N ASP A 159 -8.41 -5.87 -22.90
CA ASP A 159 -9.65 -6.45 -23.41
C ASP A 159 -10.49 -5.44 -24.19
N VAL A 160 -10.70 -4.25 -23.63
CA VAL A 160 -11.46 -3.17 -24.25
C VAL A 160 -10.78 -2.70 -25.54
N LEU A 161 -9.46 -2.53 -25.53
CA LEU A 161 -8.70 -2.15 -26.73
C LEU A 161 -8.85 -3.20 -27.84
N ASN A 162 -8.72 -4.48 -27.49
CA ASN A 162 -8.81 -5.59 -28.43
C ASN A 162 -10.23 -5.71 -29.01
N SER A 163 -11.28 -5.66 -28.17
CA SER A 163 -12.67 -5.74 -28.65
C SER A 163 -13.06 -4.54 -29.51
N THR A 164 -12.60 -3.33 -29.14
CA THR A 164 -12.85 -2.12 -29.92
C THR A 164 -12.22 -2.20 -31.30
N PHE A 165 -10.97 -2.67 -31.38
CA PHE A 165 -10.29 -2.86 -32.65
C PHE A 165 -11.01 -3.90 -33.53
N ILE A 166 -11.39 -5.04 -32.96
CA ILE A 166 -12.14 -6.09 -33.68
C ILE A 166 -13.46 -5.55 -34.22
N GLY A 167 -14.20 -4.77 -33.42
CA GLY A 167 -15.41 -4.09 -33.85
C GLY A 167 -15.18 -3.15 -35.03
N LEU A 168 -14.12 -2.34 -35.00
CA LEU A 168 -13.74 -1.46 -36.11
C LEU A 168 -13.38 -2.25 -37.37
N ALA A 169 -12.62 -3.34 -37.26
CA ALA A 169 -12.27 -4.18 -38.39
C ALA A 169 -13.51 -4.78 -39.08
N LYS A 170 -14.50 -5.23 -38.29
CA LYS A 170 -15.78 -5.73 -38.82
C LYS A 170 -16.59 -4.63 -39.52
N LEU A 171 -16.65 -3.42 -38.96
CA LEU A 171 -17.33 -2.28 -39.59
C LEU A 171 -16.67 -1.86 -40.89
N ASP A 172 -15.33 -1.84 -40.94
CA ASP A 172 -14.58 -1.54 -42.16
C ASP A 172 -14.89 -2.57 -43.27
N HIS A 173 -15.00 -3.86 -42.93
CA HIS A 173 -15.39 -4.91 -43.89
C HIS A 173 -16.85 -4.78 -44.34
N LEU A 174 -17.77 -4.46 -43.43
CA LEU A 174 -19.16 -4.20 -43.79
C LEU A 174 -19.26 -3.01 -44.77
N LEU A 175 -18.53 -1.93 -44.49
CA LEU A 175 -18.48 -0.76 -45.37
C LEU A 175 -17.85 -1.09 -46.73
N PHE A 176 -16.77 -1.88 -46.74
CA PHE A 176 -16.13 -2.35 -47.96
C PHE A 176 -17.12 -3.13 -48.84
N LYS A 177 -17.90 -4.03 -48.25
CA LYS A 177 -18.97 -4.76 -48.95
C LYS A 177 -20.09 -3.86 -49.43
N VAL A 178 -20.59 -2.95 -48.60
CA VAL A 178 -21.66 -2.00 -48.99
C VAL A 178 -21.22 -1.16 -50.19
N ARG A 179 -19.95 -0.73 -50.23
CA ARG A 179 -19.38 -0.04 -51.40
C ARG A 179 -19.35 -0.94 -52.63
N ALA A 180 -18.98 -2.21 -52.49
CA ALA A 180 -18.99 -3.18 -53.58
C ALA A 180 -20.40 -3.34 -54.18
N TYR A 181 -21.43 -3.54 -53.34
CA TYR A 181 -22.81 -3.63 -53.80
C TYR A 181 -23.31 -2.33 -54.44
N ARG A 182 -22.97 -1.18 -53.85
CA ARG A 182 -23.34 0.12 -54.41
C ARG A 182 -22.74 0.32 -55.80
N ALA A 183 -21.51 -0.12 -56.04
CA ALA A 183 -20.89 -0.06 -57.35
C ALA A 183 -21.66 -0.86 -58.41
N VAL A 184 -22.27 -1.98 -58.02
CA VAL A 184 -23.14 -2.80 -58.90
C VAL A 184 -24.41 -2.03 -59.27
N PHE A 185 -25.10 -1.44 -58.29
CA PHE A 185 -26.39 -0.78 -58.54
C PHE A 185 -26.25 0.57 -59.23
N GLU A 186 -25.25 1.37 -58.84
CA GLU A 186 -25.06 2.73 -59.37
C GLU A 186 -24.18 2.80 -60.62
N HIS A 187 -23.58 1.68 -61.05
CA HIS A 187 -22.57 1.62 -62.12
C HIS A 187 -21.39 2.60 -61.89
N LYS A 188 -21.14 2.97 -60.62
CA LYS A 188 -20.02 3.81 -60.21
C LYS A 188 -18.93 2.93 -59.63
N THR A 189 -17.79 2.90 -60.31
CA THR A 189 -16.69 2.02 -59.94
C THR A 189 -15.68 2.77 -59.08
N ASP A 190 -15.98 2.85 -57.78
CA ASP A 190 -15.01 3.34 -56.79
C ASP A 190 -13.73 2.47 -56.83
N ASP A 191 -12.60 3.06 -56.42
CA ASP A 191 -11.36 2.29 -56.29
C ASP A 191 -11.35 1.54 -54.96
N PHE A 192 -11.14 0.22 -55.06
CA PHE A 192 -11.05 -0.69 -53.94
C PHE A 192 -9.57 -0.92 -53.61
N ILE A 193 -9.25 -0.83 -52.32
CA ILE A 193 -7.91 -1.08 -51.81
C ILE A 193 -7.67 -2.57 -51.62
N ASP A 194 -6.41 -2.97 -51.76
CA ASP A 194 -5.94 -4.31 -51.44
C ASP A 194 -5.98 -4.61 -49.93
N HIS A 195 -6.03 -5.90 -49.58
CA HIS A 195 -6.08 -6.37 -48.20
C HIS A 195 -4.89 -5.90 -47.35
N HIS A 196 -3.69 -5.73 -47.93
CA HIS A 196 -2.51 -5.23 -47.20
C HIS A 196 -2.63 -3.72 -46.87
N GLU A 197 -3.34 -2.96 -47.69
CA GLU A 197 -3.50 -1.51 -47.52
C GLU A 197 -4.65 -1.13 -46.59
N CYS A 198 -5.51 -2.08 -46.25
CA CYS A 198 -6.64 -1.86 -45.34
C CYS A 198 -6.17 -1.81 -43.86
N ARG A 199 -7.05 -1.32 -42.97
CA ARG A 199 -6.74 -1.23 -41.52
C ARG A 199 -6.39 -2.61 -40.93
N LEU A 200 -7.14 -3.64 -41.32
CA LEU A 200 -6.91 -5.00 -40.83
C LEU A 200 -5.59 -5.58 -41.34
N GLY A 201 -5.24 -5.37 -42.62
CA GLY A 201 -3.95 -5.79 -43.19
C GLY A 201 -2.77 -5.12 -42.51
N LYS A 202 -2.80 -3.80 -42.35
CA LYS A 202 -1.73 -3.07 -41.63
C LYS A 202 -1.57 -3.56 -40.20
N TRP A 203 -2.69 -3.81 -39.51
CA TRP A 203 -2.68 -4.40 -38.16
C TRP A 203 -2.13 -5.82 -38.13
N TYR A 204 -2.46 -6.63 -39.14
CA TYR A 204 -1.99 -7.99 -39.30
C TYR A 204 -0.48 -8.02 -39.59
N GLU A 205 0.04 -7.24 -40.52
CA GLU A 205 1.41 -7.45 -41.00
C GLU A 205 2.51 -6.75 -40.20
N SER A 206 2.20 -5.58 -39.65
CA SER A 206 3.19 -4.70 -39.03
C SER A 206 2.71 -4.02 -37.74
N GLY A 207 1.41 -4.08 -37.45
CA GLY A 207 0.81 -3.43 -36.29
C GLY A 207 0.77 -4.28 -35.02
N MET A 208 -0.08 -3.83 -34.09
CA MET A 208 -0.32 -4.47 -32.79
C MET A 208 -0.83 -5.91 -32.92
N GLY A 209 -1.50 -6.25 -34.03
CA GLY A 209 -1.97 -7.60 -34.32
C GLY A 209 -0.84 -8.61 -34.33
N LYS A 210 0.22 -8.31 -35.08
CA LYS A 210 1.41 -9.16 -35.14
C LYS A 210 2.09 -9.31 -33.80
N LYS A 211 2.26 -8.20 -33.08
CA LYS A 211 2.97 -8.21 -31.79
C LYS A 211 2.21 -9.03 -30.75
N ASN A 212 0.89 -8.89 -30.69
CA ASN A 212 0.09 -9.42 -29.59
C ASN A 212 -0.60 -10.75 -29.92
N PHE A 213 -0.87 -11.07 -31.19
CA PHE A 213 -1.73 -12.19 -31.57
C PHE A 213 -1.06 -13.21 -32.51
N SER A 214 0.16 -12.98 -33.00
CA SER A 214 0.84 -13.88 -33.95
C SER A 214 1.06 -15.32 -33.46
N HIS A 215 1.01 -15.51 -32.14
CA HIS A 215 1.11 -16.81 -31.48
C HIS A 215 -0.21 -17.59 -31.51
N LEU A 216 -1.35 -16.94 -31.78
CA LEU A 216 -2.66 -17.55 -31.78
C LEU A 216 -3.00 -18.21 -33.11
N GLY A 217 -3.74 -19.32 -33.06
CA GLY A 217 -4.15 -20.06 -34.24
C GLY A 217 -5.18 -19.28 -35.08
N SER A 218 -6.13 -18.61 -34.42
CA SER A 218 -7.13 -17.76 -35.11
C SER A 218 -6.51 -16.61 -35.86
N TYR A 219 -5.41 -16.05 -35.36
CA TYR A 219 -4.73 -14.96 -36.04
C TYR A 219 -4.18 -15.43 -37.39
N ARG A 220 -3.46 -16.55 -37.42
CA ARG A 220 -2.91 -17.10 -38.67
C ARG A 220 -4.00 -17.52 -39.66
N ALA A 221 -5.14 -17.97 -39.15
CA ALA A 221 -6.28 -18.36 -39.97
C ALA A 221 -6.97 -17.18 -40.65
N LEU A 222 -6.74 -15.94 -40.20
CA LEU A 222 -7.41 -14.74 -40.70
C LEU A 222 -6.99 -14.35 -42.13
N GLU A 223 -5.73 -14.61 -42.48
CA GLU A 223 -5.13 -14.06 -43.69
C GLU A 223 -5.80 -14.52 -44.98
N THR A 224 -6.03 -15.83 -45.11
CA THR A 224 -6.65 -16.41 -46.31
C THR A 224 -8.05 -15.85 -46.59
N PRO A 225 -9.02 -15.92 -45.65
CA PRO A 225 -10.35 -15.37 -45.90
C PRO A 225 -10.34 -13.84 -46.00
N HIS A 226 -9.42 -13.14 -45.32
CA HIS A 226 -9.27 -11.69 -45.48
C HIS A 226 -8.83 -11.32 -46.91
N LYS A 227 -7.81 -12.00 -47.43
CA LYS A 227 -7.38 -11.85 -48.83
C LYS A 227 -8.51 -12.18 -49.80
N ASP A 228 -9.23 -13.28 -49.57
CA ASP A 228 -10.31 -13.72 -50.44
C ASP A 228 -11.46 -12.69 -50.53
N VAL A 229 -11.75 -11.94 -49.45
CA VAL A 229 -12.73 -10.83 -49.52
C VAL A 229 -12.28 -9.77 -50.53
N HIS A 230 -11.04 -9.31 -50.41
CA HIS A 230 -10.51 -8.24 -51.26
C HIS A 230 -10.35 -8.72 -52.71
N ASP A 231 -9.70 -9.87 -52.93
CA ASP A 231 -9.45 -10.42 -54.27
C ASP A 231 -10.74 -10.64 -55.05
N ASN A 232 -11.78 -11.20 -54.41
CA ASN A 232 -13.05 -11.46 -55.10
C ASN A 232 -13.84 -10.18 -55.39
N ILE A 233 -13.87 -9.20 -54.47
CA ILE A 233 -14.56 -7.92 -54.70
C ILE A 233 -13.85 -7.11 -55.79
N ILE A 234 -12.51 -7.02 -55.77
CA ILE A 234 -11.74 -6.28 -56.77
C ILE A 234 -11.99 -6.89 -58.15
N LYS A 235 -11.90 -8.23 -58.30
CA LYS A 235 -12.20 -8.92 -59.56
C LYS A 235 -13.63 -8.69 -60.02
N ALA A 236 -14.61 -8.72 -59.11
CA ALA A 236 -16.01 -8.46 -59.45
C ALA A 236 -16.19 -7.03 -59.99
N VAL A 237 -15.58 -6.03 -59.35
CA VAL A 237 -15.62 -4.63 -59.78
C VAL A 237 -14.89 -4.41 -61.10
N GLU A 238 -13.81 -5.16 -61.39
CA GLU A 238 -13.16 -5.11 -62.71
C GLU A 238 -14.07 -5.62 -63.84
N ILE A 239 -14.91 -6.62 -63.59
CA ILE A 239 -15.93 -7.08 -64.54
C ILE A 239 -16.97 -5.97 -64.79
N LEU A 240 -17.39 -5.25 -63.73
CA LEU A 240 -18.27 -4.08 -63.84
C LEU A 240 -17.62 -2.98 -64.70
N LYS A 241 -16.34 -2.63 -64.43
CA LYS A 241 -15.59 -1.59 -65.17
C LYS A 241 -15.51 -1.85 -66.68
N LYS A 242 -15.52 -3.13 -67.08
CA LYS A 242 -15.45 -3.54 -68.50
C LYS A 242 -16.81 -3.59 -69.20
N ASP A 243 -17.90 -3.25 -68.50
CA ASP A 243 -19.30 -3.31 -68.99
C ASP A 243 -19.69 -4.70 -69.52
N LYS A 244 -19.14 -5.75 -68.89
CA LYS A 244 -19.32 -7.16 -69.30
C LYS A 244 -20.26 -7.94 -68.40
N ILE A 245 -21.11 -7.27 -67.63
CA ILE A 245 -21.97 -7.94 -66.63
C ILE A 245 -22.93 -8.91 -67.30
N GLU A 246 -23.55 -8.53 -68.42
CA GLU A 246 -24.48 -9.40 -69.14
C GLU A 246 -23.80 -10.66 -69.70
N VAL A 247 -22.52 -10.56 -70.09
CA VAL A 247 -21.73 -11.66 -70.66
C VAL A 247 -21.12 -12.56 -69.58
N ASN A 248 -20.70 -11.98 -68.45
CA ASN A 248 -19.99 -12.67 -67.37
C ASN A 248 -20.84 -12.80 -66.10
N SER A 249 -22.17 -12.75 -66.21
CA SER A 249 -23.10 -12.75 -65.08
C SER A 249 -22.87 -13.89 -64.08
N LYS A 250 -22.59 -15.09 -64.57
CA LYS A 250 -22.31 -16.27 -63.73
C LYS A 250 -20.99 -16.14 -62.95
N GLU A 251 -19.94 -15.64 -63.59
CA GLU A 251 -18.64 -15.41 -62.96
C GLU A 251 -18.72 -14.29 -61.92
N PHE A 252 -19.41 -13.20 -62.25
CA PHE A 252 -19.65 -12.09 -61.33
C PHE A 252 -20.41 -12.54 -60.07
N LEU A 253 -21.49 -13.31 -60.23
CA LEU A 253 -22.27 -13.83 -59.09
C LEU A 253 -21.43 -14.77 -58.22
N ASP A 254 -20.61 -15.64 -58.81
CA ASP A 254 -19.71 -16.53 -58.07
C ASP A 254 -18.67 -15.75 -57.25
N LEU A 255 -18.06 -14.71 -57.84
CA LEU A 255 -17.11 -13.83 -57.12
C LEU A 255 -17.78 -13.13 -55.93
N MET A 256 -18.97 -12.57 -56.12
CA MET A 256 -19.71 -11.91 -55.04
C MET A 256 -20.11 -12.90 -53.93
N GLN A 257 -20.53 -14.13 -54.27
CA GLN A 257 -20.83 -15.17 -53.30
C GLN A 257 -19.59 -15.63 -52.52
N LYS A 258 -18.44 -15.78 -53.20
CA LYS A 258 -17.16 -16.12 -52.55
C LYS A 258 -16.71 -15.01 -51.61
N ALA A 259 -16.83 -13.75 -52.00
CA ALA A 259 -16.53 -12.61 -51.14
C ALA A 259 -17.43 -12.57 -49.89
N GLU A 260 -18.73 -12.84 -50.05
CA GLU A 260 -19.68 -12.94 -48.93
C GLU A 260 -19.30 -14.04 -47.94
N LYS A 261 -18.99 -15.24 -48.46
CA LYS A 261 -18.57 -16.37 -47.64
C LYS A 261 -17.27 -16.08 -46.90
N ALA A 262 -16.25 -15.58 -47.60
CA ALA A 262 -14.97 -15.20 -47.01
C ALA A 262 -15.13 -14.10 -45.95
N SER A 263 -16.01 -13.13 -46.19
CA SER A 263 -16.30 -12.07 -45.21
C SER A 263 -16.95 -12.62 -43.94
N ASN A 264 -17.86 -13.58 -44.05
CA ASN A 264 -18.44 -14.25 -42.89
C ASN A 264 -17.37 -15.04 -42.13
N GLU A 265 -16.45 -15.71 -42.84
CA GLU A 265 -15.32 -16.41 -42.22
C GLU A 265 -14.40 -15.43 -41.46
N VAL A 266 -14.08 -14.26 -42.03
CA VAL A 266 -13.32 -13.20 -41.34
C VAL A 266 -14.01 -12.80 -40.04
N VAL A 267 -15.32 -12.52 -40.06
CA VAL A 267 -16.06 -12.11 -38.85
C VAL A 267 -16.00 -13.19 -37.77
N VAL A 268 -16.23 -14.45 -38.14
CA VAL A 268 -16.16 -15.60 -37.23
C VAL A 268 -14.76 -15.78 -36.65
N ILE A 269 -13.72 -15.64 -37.47
CA ILE A 269 -12.33 -15.77 -37.02
C ILE A 269 -11.96 -14.62 -36.08
N LEU A 270 -12.41 -13.40 -36.35
CA LEU A 270 -12.20 -12.25 -35.45
C LEU A 270 -12.90 -12.45 -34.09
N ASP A 271 -14.10 -13.03 -34.06
CA ASP A 271 -14.75 -13.41 -32.80
C ASP A 271 -13.97 -14.49 -32.06
N ARG A 272 -13.55 -15.54 -32.78
CA ARG A 272 -12.75 -16.62 -32.21
C ARG A 272 -11.41 -16.11 -31.67
N LEU A 273 -10.78 -15.19 -32.37
CA LEU A 273 -9.53 -14.55 -31.96
C LEU A 273 -9.69 -13.82 -30.62
N SER A 274 -10.79 -13.08 -30.44
CA SER A 274 -11.08 -12.40 -29.18
C SER A 274 -11.23 -13.38 -28.02
N MET A 275 -11.89 -14.51 -28.25
CA MET A 275 -12.08 -15.55 -27.23
C MET A 275 -10.76 -16.29 -26.93
N GLU A 276 -9.97 -16.61 -27.96
CA GLU A 276 -8.70 -17.30 -27.82
C GLU A 276 -7.69 -16.46 -27.03
N ASP A 277 -7.61 -15.16 -27.30
CA ASP A 277 -6.75 -14.21 -26.59
C ASP A 277 -7.16 -14.01 -25.12
N ARG A 278 -8.47 -14.01 -24.83
CA ARG A 278 -8.95 -13.97 -23.44
C ARG A 278 -8.61 -15.23 -22.66
N ASN A 279 -8.66 -16.38 -23.32
CA ASN A 279 -8.38 -17.67 -22.68
C ASN A 279 -6.88 -17.91 -22.49
N SER A 280 -6.02 -17.38 -23.37
CA SER A 280 -4.56 -17.53 -23.23
C SER A 280 -3.96 -16.66 -22.12
N ARG A 281 -4.68 -15.62 -21.67
CA ARG A 281 -4.27 -14.69 -20.61
C ARG A 281 -4.80 -15.06 -19.21
N LYS A 282 -5.67 -16.06 -19.09
CA LYS A 282 -6.15 -16.61 -17.82
C LYS A 282 -5.23 -17.74 -17.35
#